data_AF-A0A7Y5BS88-F1
#
_entry.id   AF-A0A7Y5BS88-F1
#
_cell.length_a   1.000
_cell.length_b   1.000
_cell.length_c   1.000
_cell.angle_alpha   90.00
_cell.angle_beta   90.00
_cell.angle_gamma   90.00
#
_symmetry.space_group_name_H-M   'P 1'
#
loop_
_entity.id
_entity.type
_entity.pdbx_description
1 polymer ?
#
loop_
_entity_poly.entity_id
_entity_poly.type
_entity_poly.pdbx_seq_one_letter_code
_entity_poly.pdbx_strand_id
1 'polypeptide(L)' 'MLKTTFSVTHVITDGIQTLHPEFTLDGSYVYISDWLGNGVRVYDANTSTLVAVIEDVISPTGIFNTARRYEKLGH' A
#
# COMPACT_ATOMS: atom_id res chain seq x y z
N MET A 1 -0.68 -14.28 -29.61
CA MET A 1 -1.81 -13.83 -28.77
C MET A 1 -1.49 -12.42 -28.30
N LEU A 2 -2.37 -11.44 -28.50
CA LEU A 2 -2.19 -10.09 -27.94
C LEU A 2 -2.38 -10.17 -26.43
N LYS A 3 -1.40 -9.69 -25.67
CA LYS A 3 -1.43 -9.68 -24.21
C LYS A 3 -2.28 -8.49 -23.75
N THR A 4 -3.45 -8.75 -23.20
CA THR A 4 -4.30 -7.72 -22.60
C THR A 4 -3.63 -7.16 -21.36
N THR A 5 -3.57 -5.84 -21.22
CA THR A 5 -3.08 -5.15 -20.01
C THR A 5 -4.23 -4.57 -19.22
N PHE A 6 -4.02 -4.38 -17.92
CA PHE A 6 -4.94 -3.57 -17.12
C PHE A 6 -4.84 -2.09 -17.51
N SER A 7 -5.92 -1.35 -17.29
CA SER A 7 -5.97 0.10 -17.38
C SER A 7 -5.91 0.71 -15.99
N VAL A 8 -5.28 1.89 -15.86
CA VAL A 8 -5.29 2.65 -14.61
C VAL A 8 -6.69 3.24 -14.40
N THR A 9 -7.31 2.92 -13.27
CA THR A 9 -8.65 3.43 -12.91
C THR A 9 -8.60 4.54 -11.87
N HIS A 10 -7.54 4.61 -11.07
CA HIS A 10 -7.37 5.61 -10.01
C HIS A 10 -5.89 5.88 -9.74
N VAL A 11 -5.57 7.10 -9.31
CA VAL A 11 -4.23 7.51 -8.86
C VAL A 11 -4.40 8.24 -7.54
N ILE A 12 -3.80 7.70 -6.48
CA ILE A 12 -3.76 8.34 -5.17
C ILE A 12 -2.58 9.32 -5.17
N THR A 13 -2.84 10.60 -4.88
CA THR A 13 -1.83 11.66 -4.89
C THR A 13 -1.50 12.21 -3.50
N ASP A 14 -2.09 11.65 -2.44
CA ASP A 14 -1.91 12.14 -1.07
C ASP A 14 -0.57 11.68 -0.48
N GLY A 15 -0.18 12.29 0.64
CA GLY A 15 1.01 11.96 1.44
C GLY A 15 2.25 12.77 1.08
N ILE A 16 3.35 12.53 1.80
CA ILE A 16 4.61 13.26 1.64
C ILE A 16 5.76 12.26 1.44
N GLN A 17 6.37 12.29 0.26
CA GLN A 17 7.44 11.38 -0.14
C GLN A 17 7.07 9.91 0.13
N THR A 18 5.97 9.48 -0.48
CA THR A 18 5.33 8.20 -0.22
C THR A 18 6.20 7.03 -0.69
N LEU A 19 6.26 5.95 0.08
CA LEU A 19 7.02 4.75 -0.23
C LEU A 19 6.20 3.48 0.00
N HIS A 20 6.57 2.43 -0.75
CA HIS A 20 6.23 1.02 -0.53
C HIS A 20 4.76 0.75 -0.13
N PRO A 21 3.87 0.47 -1.09
CA PRO A 21 2.53 -0.05 -0.79
C PRO A 21 2.60 -1.52 -0.38
N GLU A 22 1.91 -1.90 0.70
CA GLU A 22 1.79 -3.28 1.17
C GLU A 22 0.33 -3.65 1.44
N PHE A 23 -0.14 -4.75 0.85
CA PHE A 23 -1.52 -5.22 1.02
C PHE A 23 -1.69 -6.12 2.26
N THR A 24 -2.89 -6.12 2.84
CA THR A 24 -3.32 -7.17 3.77
C THR A 24 -3.38 -8.53 3.05
N LEU A 25 -3.40 -9.62 3.82
CA LEU A 25 -3.36 -10.98 3.26
C LEU A 25 -4.55 -11.26 2.33
N ASP A 26 -5.72 -10.76 2.72
CA ASP A 26 -6.96 -10.86 1.95
C ASP A 26 -7.08 -9.78 0.85
N GLY A 27 -6.12 -8.88 0.75
CA GLY A 27 -6.12 -7.77 -0.21
C GLY A 27 -7.14 -6.67 0.07
N SER A 28 -7.84 -6.70 1.21
CA SER A 28 -8.90 -5.72 1.54
C SER A 28 -8.36 -4.30 1.76
N TYR A 29 -7.13 -4.16 2.26
CA TYR A 29 -6.51 -2.87 2.53
C TYR A 29 -5.09 -2.79 1.99
N VAL A 30 -4.64 -1.56 1.69
CA VAL A 30 -3.26 -1.23 1.35
C VAL A 30 -2.71 -0.19 2.31
N TYR A 31 -1.53 -0.47 2.85
CA TYR A 31 -0.77 0.40 3.74
C TYR A 31 0.30 1.11 2.92
N ILE A 32 0.46 2.42 3.11
CA ILE A 32 1.42 3.26 2.39
C ILE A 32 2.20 4.10 3.41
N SER A 33 3.53 4.02 3.34
CA SER A 33 4.41 4.83 4.18
C SER A 33 4.51 6.26 3.67
N ASP A 34 4.28 7.25 4.53
CA ASP A 34 4.62 8.65 4.28
C ASP A 34 5.96 8.96 4.92
N TRP A 35 7.04 8.81 4.15
CA TRP A 35 8.40 8.87 4.69
C TRP A 35 8.69 10.18 5.42
N LEU A 36 8.41 11.32 4.78
CA LEU A 36 8.59 12.64 5.42
C LEU A 36 7.33 13.12 6.15
N GLY A 37 6.21 12.43 5.98
CA GLY A 37 4.96 12.73 6.69
C GLY A 37 4.89 12.12 8.09
N ASN A 38 5.83 11.23 8.44
CA ASN A 38 5.87 10.51 9.72
C ASN A 38 4.55 9.78 10.06
N GLY A 39 4.01 9.07 9.07
CA GLY A 39 2.79 8.29 9.26
C GLY A 39 2.63 7.18 8.23
N VAL A 40 1.68 6.29 8.48
CA VAL A 40 1.27 5.23 7.55
C VAL A 40 -0.20 5.41 7.25
N ARG A 41 -0.54 5.61 5.98
CA ARG A 41 -1.93 5.69 5.52
C ARG A 41 -2.44 4.31 5.17
N VAL A 42 -3.72 4.07 5.46
CA VAL A 42 -4.41 2.83 5.10
C VAL A 42 -5.59 3.18 4.20
N TYR A 43 -5.61 2.59 3.01
CA TYR A 43 -6.69 2.74 2.05
C TYR A 43 -7.47 1.43 1.89
N ASP A 44 -8.77 1.55 1.66
CA ASP A 44 -9.58 0.44 1.13
C ASP A 44 -9.12 0.15 -0.31
N ALA A 45 -8.76 -1.11 -0.58
CA ALA A 45 -8.18 -1.51 -1.86
C ALA A 45 -9.19 -1.57 -3.01
N ASN A 46 -10.48 -1.71 -2.72
CA ASN A 46 -11.53 -1.80 -3.73
C ASN A 46 -12.01 -0.42 -4.16
N THR A 47 -12.11 0.51 -3.21
CA THR A 47 -12.65 1.86 -3.46
C THR A 47 -11.58 2.94 -3.58
N SER A 48 -10.33 2.64 -3.24
CA SER A 48 -9.22 3.62 -3.14
C SER A 48 -9.48 4.76 -2.15
N THR A 49 -10.35 4.55 -1.15
CA THR A 49 -10.65 5.58 -0.14
C THR A 49 -9.76 5.44 1.08
N LEU A 50 -9.26 6.55 1.62
CA LEU A 50 -8.51 6.58 2.88
C LEU A 50 -9.43 6.16 4.03
N VAL A 51 -9.02 5.16 4.80
CA VAL A 51 -9.80 4.63 5.94
C VAL A 51 -9.13 4.85 7.29
N ALA A 52 -7.80 5.01 7.32
CA ALA A 52 -7.07 5.32 8.55
C ALA A 52 -5.73 5.99 8.26
N VAL A 53 -5.22 6.70 9.28
CA VAL A 53 -3.84 7.17 9.36
C VAL A 53 -3.26 6.71 10.69
N ILE A 54 -2.13 6.02 10.63
CA ILE A 54 -1.32 5.66 11.79
C ILE A 54 -0.27 6.75 11.93
N GLU A 55 -0.47 7.61 12.92
CA GLU A 55 0.40 8.76 13.20
C GLU A 55 1.64 8.35 14.02
N ASP A 56 2.58 9.27 14.19
CA ASP A 56 3.80 9.14 15.00
C ASP A 56 4.72 7.97 14.60
N VAL A 57 4.61 7.48 13.37
CA VAL A 57 5.55 6.52 12.81
C VAL A 57 6.68 7.31 12.16
N ILE A 58 7.83 7.41 12.82
CA ILE A 58 8.92 8.27 12.34
C ILE A 58 9.62 7.64 11.14
N SER A 59 9.70 8.40 10.04
CA SER A 59 10.41 8.04 8.81
C SER A 59 10.12 6.62 8.28
N PRO A 60 8.84 6.24 8.07
CA PRO A 60 8.48 4.89 7.64
C PRO A 60 8.91 4.66 6.19
N THR A 61 9.35 3.43 5.90
CA THR A 61 9.81 3.03 4.56
C THR A 61 9.11 1.74 4.12
N GLY A 62 9.79 0.59 4.22
CA GLY A 62 9.21 -0.71 3.85
C GLY A 62 8.22 -1.23 4.89
N ILE A 63 7.05 -1.68 4.43
CA ILE A 63 6.04 -2.39 5.23
C ILE A 63 5.92 -3.79 4.63
N PHE A 64 6.02 -4.84 5.46
CA PHE A 64 5.96 -6.21 4.96
C PHE A 64 4.97 -7.03 5.79
N ASN A 65 3.98 -7.59 5.12
CA ASN A 65 3.01 -8.46 5.75
C ASN A 65 3.68 -9.80 6.10
N THR A 66 3.53 -10.25 7.35
CA THR A 66 4.12 -11.51 7.83
C THR A 66 3.61 -12.74 7.09
N ALA A 67 2.39 -12.69 6.53
CA ALA A 67 1.84 -13.78 5.73
C ALA A 67 2.67 -14.05 4.47
N ARG A 68 3.34 -13.03 3.91
CA ARG A 68 4.25 -13.19 2.77
C ARG A 68 5.46 -14.06 3.06
N ARG A 69 5.82 -14.26 4.34
CA ARG A 69 6.88 -15.22 4.70
C ARG A 69 6.56 -16.65 4.25
N TYR A 70 5.28 -16.99 4.10
CA TYR A 70 4.82 -18.32 3.74
C TYR A 70 4.39 -18.43 2.27
N GLU A 71 4.20 -17.29 1.59
CA GLU A 71 3.90 -17.20 0.16
C GLU A 71 5.19 -17.39 -0.65
N LYS A 72 5.32 -18.54 -1.32
CA LYS A 72 6.56 -18.90 -2.05
C LYS A 72 6.57 -18.47 -3.52
N LEU A 73 5.47 -17.92 -4.03
CA LEU A 73 5.31 -17.54 -5.43
C LEU A 73 5.09 -16.03 -5.51
N GLY A 74 6.13 -15.25 -5.83
CA GLY A 74 5.94 -13.85 -6.21
C GLY A 74 6.96 -12.82 -5.73
N HIS A 75 8.16 -13.24 -5.31
CA HIS A 75 9.35 -12.39 -5.25
C HIS A 75 10.41 -12.96 -6.20
#